data_AF-A0ABD1XL62-F1
#
_entry.id   AF-A0ABD1XL62-F1
#
_cell.length_a   1.000
_cell.length_b   1.000
_cell.length_c   1.000
_cell.angle_alpha   90.00
_cell.angle_beta   90.00
_cell.angle_gamma   90.00
#
_symmetry.space_group_name_H-M   'P 1'
#
loop_
_entity.id
_entity.type
_entity.pdbx_description
1 polymer ?
#
loop_
_entity_poly.entity_id
_entity_poly.type
_entity_poly.pdbx_seq_one_letter_code
_entity_poly.pdbx_strand_id
1 'polypeptide(L)'
;MRPELHRPRRRFHFKDISDDICFQKLFKSRSNALVSTRYRRAFEAIFSSETVGIWSDKVQRKLKVLIREKKSKMTRVTLVMFVAVAAVAFFAPPIAARSHHIRLFPRAAKDDVLCVGSVVELLQLHEGRQFKAYDHKGGFRAVGAGYNLDYKTDKRRSELQEIGLDYDRVYNGEMKLDDLQISELLVRDAKRALRRAGKNLESLNELCCALQAVFADIQHTVGSTDNFPRDDLDQVIQKTSSQDFKSAADELERTKWCSDRVHKNRCEDNLELFDRGCPASGGREGCF
;
A
#
# COMPACT_ATOMS: atom_id res chain seq x y z
N MET A 1 -13.70 46.70 -8.21
CA MET A 1 -14.65 45.94 -7.38
C MET A 1 -15.18 44.79 -8.21
N ARG A 2 -14.72 43.55 -7.96
CA ARG A 2 -15.27 42.34 -8.61
C ARG A 2 -16.33 41.74 -7.68
N PRO A 3 -17.48 41.28 -8.18
CA PRO A 3 -18.52 40.72 -7.34
C PRO A 3 -18.14 39.31 -6.88
N GLU A 4 -18.28 39.04 -5.58
CA GLU A 4 -18.18 37.71 -5.00
C GLU A 4 -19.32 36.83 -5.55
N LEU A 5 -18.97 35.86 -6.39
CA LEU A 5 -19.89 34.82 -6.83
C LEU A 5 -19.96 33.74 -5.75
N HIS A 6 -20.93 33.88 -4.86
CA HIS A 6 -21.30 32.86 -3.89
C HIS A 6 -21.90 31.65 -4.65
N ARG A 7 -21.10 30.59 -4.85
CA ARG A 7 -21.61 29.30 -5.33
C ARG A 7 -22.11 28.47 -4.13
N PRO A 8 -23.28 27.82 -4.25
CA PRO A 8 -23.79 26.96 -3.19
C PRO A 8 -22.88 25.75 -2.99
N ARG A 9 -22.28 25.64 -1.80
CA ARG A 9 -21.55 24.44 -1.36
C ARG A 9 -22.51 23.25 -1.37
N ARG A 10 -22.23 22.24 -2.20
CA ARG A 10 -22.86 20.92 -2.04
C ARG A 10 -22.36 20.32 -0.73
N ARG A 11 -23.19 20.35 0.31
CA ARG A 11 -22.92 19.58 1.53
C ARG A 11 -23.11 18.11 1.19
N PHE A 12 -22.00 17.40 0.98
CA PHE A 12 -22.02 15.94 1.02
C PHE A 12 -22.13 15.54 2.48
N HIS A 13 -23.28 14.98 2.86
CA HIS A 13 -23.42 14.30 4.13
C HIS A 13 -22.72 12.95 4.02
N PHE A 14 -21.45 12.89 4.45
CA PHE A 14 -20.63 11.68 4.55
C PHE A 14 -21.13 10.66 5.61
N LYS A 15 -22.36 10.84 6.13
CA LYS A 15 -22.83 10.14 7.32
C LYS A 15 -23.26 8.68 7.09
N ASP A 16 -23.37 8.24 5.83
CA ASP A 16 -23.93 6.92 5.49
C ASP A 16 -22.90 5.92 4.90
N ILE A 17 -21.60 6.22 4.95
CA ILE A 17 -20.51 5.28 4.61
C ILE A 17 -19.69 4.90 5.86
N SER A 18 -20.13 5.34 7.05
CA SER A 18 -19.36 5.26 8.30
C SER A 18 -19.40 3.90 9.02
N ASP A 19 -20.23 2.93 8.61
CA ASP A 19 -20.47 1.72 9.44
C ASP A 19 -20.09 0.37 8.81
N ASP A 20 -19.46 0.33 7.63
CA ASP A 20 -19.02 -0.95 7.04
C ASP A 20 -17.51 -1.03 6.79
N ILE A 21 -16.81 -1.41 7.86
CA ILE A 21 -15.64 -2.31 7.86
C ILE A 21 -14.39 -1.76 7.16
N CYS A 22 -13.56 -1.11 7.95
CA CYS A 22 -12.13 -1.01 7.65
C CYS A 22 -11.44 -2.39 7.77
N PHE A 23 -11.02 -2.93 6.62
CA PHE A 23 -9.95 -3.93 6.39
C PHE A 23 -10.04 -5.33 7.06
N GLN A 24 -10.80 -5.54 8.14
CA GLN A 24 -10.86 -6.82 8.85
C GLN A 24 -11.85 -7.84 8.27
N LYS A 25 -12.96 -7.45 7.61
CA LYS A 25 -13.89 -8.45 7.02
C LYS A 25 -13.40 -9.05 5.70
N LEU A 26 -12.50 -8.38 4.94
CA LEU A 26 -11.92 -8.95 3.71
C LEU A 26 -11.05 -10.18 3.96
N PHE A 27 -10.41 -10.30 5.14
CA PHE A 27 -9.58 -11.45 5.50
C PHE A 27 -10.28 -12.52 6.36
N LYS A 28 -11.45 -12.22 6.96
CA LYS A 28 -12.12 -13.15 7.88
C LYS A 28 -13.08 -14.16 7.24
N SER A 29 -13.43 -14.05 5.96
CA SER A 29 -14.58 -14.82 5.43
C SER A 29 -14.29 -16.11 4.65
N ARG A 30 -13.09 -16.43 4.14
CA ARG A 30 -12.92 -17.64 3.28
C ARG A 30 -11.56 -18.36 3.35
N SER A 31 -10.90 -18.35 4.51
CA SER A 31 -9.53 -18.87 4.65
C SER A 31 -9.41 -20.09 5.57
N ASN A 32 -10.21 -21.14 5.41
CA ASN A 32 -10.04 -22.35 6.25
C ASN A 32 -10.04 -23.72 5.53
N ALA A 33 -10.39 -23.81 4.24
CA ALA A 33 -10.44 -25.10 3.54
C ALA A 33 -9.31 -25.32 2.52
N LEU A 34 -8.97 -24.31 1.70
CA LEU A 34 -8.06 -24.47 0.55
C LEU A 34 -6.56 -24.30 0.88
N VAL A 35 -6.24 -23.65 2.00
CA VAL A 35 -4.84 -23.44 2.42
C VAL A 35 -4.20 -24.74 2.93
N SER A 36 -4.97 -25.66 3.50
CA SER A 36 -4.43 -26.91 4.07
C SER A 36 -3.86 -27.87 3.02
N THR A 37 -4.42 -27.87 1.80
CA THR A 37 -4.06 -28.86 0.76
C THR A 37 -2.75 -28.50 0.04
N ARG A 38 -2.47 -27.21 -0.16
CA ARG A 38 -1.20 -26.75 -0.75
C ARG A 38 -0.01 -26.93 0.19
N TYR A 39 -0.19 -26.67 1.49
CA TYR A 39 0.87 -26.89 2.48
C TYR A 39 1.19 -28.38 2.67
N ARG A 40 0.20 -29.26 2.57
CA ARG A 40 0.41 -30.71 2.68
C ARG A 40 1.32 -31.25 1.58
N ARG A 41 1.16 -30.82 0.32
CA ARG A 41 2.01 -31.26 -0.80
C ARG A 41 3.44 -30.73 -0.70
N ALA A 42 3.62 -29.48 -0.24
CA ALA A 42 4.96 -28.93 0.01
C ALA A 42 5.66 -29.66 1.17
N PHE A 43 4.92 -30.04 2.20
CA PHE A 43 5.43 -30.78 3.36
C PHE A 43 5.80 -32.23 3.01
N GLU A 44 4.96 -32.93 2.23
CA GLU A 44 5.24 -34.29 1.75
C GLU A 44 6.45 -34.32 0.80
N ALA A 45 6.66 -33.27 -0.02
CA ALA A 45 7.84 -33.14 -0.88
C ALA A 45 9.15 -32.97 -0.08
N ILE A 46 9.12 -32.22 1.02
CA ILE A 46 10.29 -31.99 1.90
C ILE A 46 10.69 -33.26 2.67
N PHE A 47 9.74 -34.14 2.98
CA PHE A 47 9.99 -35.38 3.72
C PHE A 47 10.16 -36.63 2.82
N SER A 48 9.94 -36.50 1.52
CA SER A 48 10.10 -37.57 0.52
C SER A 48 11.49 -37.61 -0.13
N SER A 49 12.33 -36.58 0.05
CA SER A 49 13.69 -36.58 -0.50
C SER A 49 14.66 -37.31 0.44
N GLU A 50 15.53 -38.14 -0.14
CA GLU A 50 16.53 -39.03 0.50
C GLU A 50 17.63 -38.34 1.34
N THR A 51 17.37 -37.15 1.89
CA THR A 51 18.34 -36.32 2.63
C THR A 51 18.31 -36.52 4.15
N VAL A 52 17.89 -37.69 4.64
CA VAL A 52 17.91 -38.03 6.09
C VAL A 52 19.30 -38.50 6.55
N GLY A 53 20.31 -38.52 5.66
CA GLY A 53 21.67 -39.01 5.96
C GLY A 53 22.61 -38.05 6.69
N ILE A 54 22.25 -36.79 6.96
CA ILE A 54 23.20 -35.77 7.48
C ILE A 54 22.71 -35.17 8.80
N TRP A 55 22.60 -35.99 9.84
CA TRP A 55 22.41 -35.51 11.20
C TRP A 55 23.52 -36.09 12.06
N SER A 56 24.28 -35.25 12.76
CA SER A 56 25.28 -35.77 13.69
C SER A 56 24.59 -36.58 14.80
N ASP A 57 25.22 -37.66 15.25
CA ASP A 57 24.71 -38.52 16.34
C ASP A 57 24.34 -37.74 17.61
N LYS A 58 24.94 -36.58 17.81
CA LYS A 58 24.68 -35.69 18.94
C LYS A 58 23.33 -34.98 18.80
N VAL A 59 22.97 -34.54 17.59
CA VAL A 59 21.68 -33.91 17.30
C VAL A 59 20.57 -34.96 17.31
N GLN A 60 20.81 -36.14 16.73
CA GLN A 60 19.84 -37.24 16.77
C GLN A 60 19.54 -37.69 18.20
N ARG A 61 20.56 -37.80 19.07
CA ARG A 61 20.36 -38.15 20.49
C ARG A 61 19.58 -37.08 21.26
N LYS A 62 19.89 -35.79 21.08
CA LYS A 62 19.13 -34.70 21.72
C LYS A 62 17.69 -34.63 21.25
N LEU A 63 17.44 -34.79 19.95
CA LEU A 63 16.08 -34.78 19.40
C LEU A 63 15.26 -35.97 19.90
N LYS A 64 15.87 -37.17 20.00
CA LYS A 64 15.22 -38.35 20.59
C LYS A 64 14.85 -38.15 22.06
N VAL A 65 15.68 -37.49 22.88
CA VAL A 65 15.36 -37.18 24.29
C VAL A 65 14.19 -36.20 24.37
N LEU A 66 14.22 -35.10 23.61
CA LEU A 66 13.15 -34.08 23.61
C LEU A 66 11.80 -34.65 23.13
N ILE A 67 11.80 -35.53 22.13
CA ILE A 67 10.59 -36.21 21.65
C ILE A 67 10.07 -37.20 22.71
N ARG A 68 10.96 -37.86 23.47
CA ARG A 68 10.58 -38.83 24.51
C ARG A 68 9.98 -38.14 25.74
N GLU A 69 10.51 -36.99 26.15
CA GLU A 69 10.00 -36.20 27.28
C GLU A 69 8.65 -35.52 26.98
N LYS A 70 8.41 -35.08 25.73
CA LYS A 70 7.17 -34.34 25.38
C LYS A 70 6.03 -35.18 24.79
N LYS A 71 6.23 -36.50 24.61
CA LYS A 71 5.22 -37.40 24.01
C LYS A 71 3.94 -37.58 24.82
N SER A 72 3.90 -37.16 26.09
CA SER A 72 2.73 -37.34 26.96
C SER A 72 1.57 -36.36 26.66
N LYS A 73 1.82 -35.20 26.02
CA LYS A 73 0.76 -34.17 25.83
C LYS A 73 0.74 -33.44 24.48
N MET A 74 1.63 -33.74 23.53
CA MET A 74 1.64 -33.06 22.23
C MET A 74 0.81 -33.80 21.19
N THR A 75 -0.21 -33.11 20.64
CA THR A 75 -0.87 -33.55 19.42
C THR A 75 0.11 -33.54 18.24
N ARG A 76 -0.15 -34.37 17.22
CA ARG A 76 0.72 -34.49 16.02
C ARG A 76 1.01 -33.14 15.35
N VAL A 77 0.05 -32.21 15.41
CA VAL A 77 0.17 -30.85 14.83
C VAL A 77 1.21 -30.01 15.58
N THR A 78 1.23 -30.08 16.92
CA THR A 78 2.18 -29.33 17.74
C THR A 78 3.61 -29.82 17.51
N LEU A 79 3.81 -31.12 17.25
CA LEU A 79 5.12 -31.70 17.00
C LEU A 79 5.73 -31.22 15.68
N VAL A 80 4.92 -31.15 14.62
CA VAL A 80 5.36 -30.67 13.30
C VAL A 80 5.80 -29.21 13.37
N MET A 81 5.04 -28.35 14.05
CA MET A 81 5.40 -26.95 14.25
C MET A 81 6.70 -26.79 15.06
N PHE A 82 6.90 -27.60 16.09
CA PHE A 82 8.10 -27.52 16.93
C PHE A 82 9.36 -27.93 16.15
N VAL A 83 9.27 -28.95 15.28
CA VAL A 83 10.36 -29.39 14.42
C VAL A 83 10.68 -28.34 13.35
N ALA A 84 9.67 -27.70 12.76
CA ALA A 84 9.87 -26.65 11.76
C ALA A 84 10.58 -25.41 12.36
N VAL A 85 10.17 -24.96 13.55
CA VAL A 85 10.81 -23.81 14.23
C VAL A 85 12.25 -24.13 14.65
N ALA A 86 12.51 -25.34 15.14
CA ALA A 86 13.86 -25.77 15.51
C ALA A 86 14.79 -25.85 14.28
N ALA A 87 14.29 -26.31 13.13
CA ALA A 87 15.08 -26.34 11.89
C ALA A 87 15.49 -24.93 11.43
N VAL A 88 14.64 -23.91 11.59
CA VAL A 88 15.03 -22.53 11.22
C VAL A 88 16.10 -21.96 12.17
N ALA A 89 16.04 -22.30 13.46
CA ALA A 89 16.98 -21.78 14.45
C ALA A 89 18.39 -22.40 14.36
N PHE A 90 18.50 -23.67 13.92
CA PHE A 90 19.79 -24.37 13.88
C PHE A 90 20.53 -24.27 12.53
N PHE A 91 19.85 -23.83 11.46
CA PHE A 91 20.44 -23.72 10.12
C PHE A 91 20.80 -22.28 9.72
N ALA A 92 20.66 -21.29 10.63
CA ALA A 92 21.20 -19.96 10.40
C ALA A 92 22.73 -19.98 10.57
N PRO A 93 23.54 -19.68 9.53
CA PRO A 93 24.98 -19.62 9.66
C PRO A 93 25.39 -18.50 10.64
N PRO A 94 26.49 -18.66 11.40
CA PRO A 94 26.99 -17.62 12.28
C PRO A 94 27.39 -16.41 11.43
N ILE A 95 26.68 -15.30 11.60
CA ILE A 95 27.01 -14.03 10.95
C ILE A 95 28.29 -13.54 11.61
N ALA A 96 29.42 -13.69 10.91
CA ALA A 96 30.69 -13.09 11.29
C ALA A 96 30.50 -11.57 11.33
N ALA A 97 30.74 -10.97 12.51
CA ALA A 97 30.62 -9.56 12.77
C ALA A 97 31.67 -8.77 11.95
N ARG A 98 31.26 -8.27 10.78
CA ARG A 98 32.05 -7.33 9.99
C ARG A 98 31.63 -5.91 10.39
N SER A 99 32.48 -5.25 11.17
CA SER A 99 32.36 -3.84 11.54
C SER A 99 32.41 -2.97 10.29
N HIS A 100 31.25 -2.68 9.72
CA HIS A 100 31.08 -1.61 8.75
C HIS A 100 30.43 -0.44 9.49
N HIS A 101 31.06 0.73 9.37
CA HIS A 101 30.52 2.02 9.78
C HIS A 101 29.04 2.09 9.43
N ILE A 102 28.19 2.01 10.46
CA ILE A 102 26.75 2.21 10.36
C ILE A 102 26.56 3.67 9.98
N ARG A 103 26.44 3.94 8.68
CA ARG A 103 25.78 5.15 8.21
C ARG A 103 24.35 5.04 8.74
N LEU A 104 24.00 5.95 9.65
CA LEU A 104 22.63 6.19 10.08
C LEU A 104 21.79 6.40 8.82
N PHE A 105 21.09 5.34 8.39
CA PHE A 105 20.05 5.48 7.38
C PHE A 105 18.97 6.41 7.95
N PRO A 106 18.44 7.34 7.16
CA PRO A 106 17.44 8.28 7.64
C PRO A 106 16.21 7.52 8.14
N ARG A 107 15.72 7.92 9.32
CA ARG A 107 14.58 7.35 10.06
C ARG A 107 13.24 7.37 9.31
N ALA A 108 13.18 7.84 8.07
CA ALA A 108 11.95 8.22 7.38
C ALA A 108 11.09 7.07 6.82
N ALA A 109 11.58 5.83 6.77
CA ALA A 109 10.88 4.76 6.03
C ALA A 109 9.87 3.93 6.85
N LYS A 110 9.64 4.23 8.14
CA LYS A 110 8.76 3.41 9.00
C LYS A 110 7.33 3.92 9.15
N ASP A 111 7.06 5.20 8.83
CA ASP A 111 5.75 5.80 9.07
C ASP A 111 4.83 5.83 7.83
N ASP A 112 5.37 5.59 6.61
CA ASP A 112 4.61 5.58 5.35
C ASP A 112 3.45 4.56 5.29
N VAL A 113 3.45 3.55 6.17
CA VAL A 113 2.46 2.46 6.12
C VAL A 113 1.11 2.88 6.72
N LEU A 114 1.08 3.87 7.62
CA LEU A 114 -0.12 4.18 8.40
C LEU A 114 -1.23 4.84 7.56
N CYS A 115 -0.87 5.66 6.56
CA CYS A 115 -1.85 6.43 5.79
C CYS A 115 -2.21 5.82 4.43
N VAL A 116 -1.74 4.61 4.12
CA VAL A 116 -2.05 3.92 2.85
C VAL A 116 -3.56 3.73 2.67
N GLY A 117 -4.32 3.47 3.74
CA GLY A 117 -5.77 3.29 3.69
C GLY A 117 -6.49 4.52 3.13
N SER A 118 -6.24 5.70 3.71
CA SER A 118 -6.85 6.96 3.27
C SER A 118 -6.47 7.32 1.83
N VAL A 119 -5.24 7.01 1.41
CA VAL A 119 -4.81 7.21 0.01
C VAL A 119 -5.57 6.27 -0.92
N VAL A 120 -5.71 4.99 -0.55
CA VAL A 120 -6.47 4.01 -1.34
C VAL A 120 -7.93 4.45 -1.51
N GLU A 121 -8.57 4.90 -0.44
CA GLU A 121 -9.95 5.39 -0.47
C GLU A 121 -10.10 6.59 -1.41
N LEU A 122 -9.24 7.61 -1.27
CA LEU A 122 -9.29 8.82 -2.08
C LEU A 122 -8.99 8.53 -3.57
N LEU A 123 -7.96 7.72 -3.85
CA LEU A 123 -7.65 7.32 -5.22
C LEU A 123 -8.81 6.50 -5.84
N GLN A 124 -9.40 5.57 -5.08
CA GLN A 124 -10.53 4.78 -5.57
C GLN A 124 -11.74 5.66 -5.89
N LEU A 125 -12.03 6.65 -5.04
CA LEU A 125 -13.09 7.63 -5.26
C LEU A 125 -12.89 8.36 -6.58
N HIS A 126 -11.66 8.82 -6.85
CA HIS A 126 -11.37 9.65 -8.01
C HIS A 126 -11.09 8.89 -9.32
N GLU A 127 -10.66 7.63 -9.26
CA GLU A 127 -10.35 6.79 -10.44
C GLU A 127 -11.50 5.84 -10.81
N GLY A 128 -12.27 5.38 -9.81
CA GLY A 128 -13.21 4.27 -9.98
C GLY A 128 -12.52 2.92 -10.18
N ARG A 129 -13.27 1.82 -10.21
CA ARG A 129 -12.74 0.45 -10.43
C ARG A 129 -13.14 -0.07 -11.80
N GLN A 130 -12.16 -0.55 -12.57
CA GLN A 130 -12.34 -1.20 -13.86
C GLN A 130 -11.70 -2.59 -13.85
N PHE A 131 -12.51 -3.61 -14.10
CA PHE A 131 -12.06 -5.01 -14.03
C PHE A 131 -11.29 -5.48 -15.28
N LYS A 132 -11.34 -4.72 -16.37
CA LYS A 132 -10.61 -4.99 -17.61
C LYS A 132 -9.80 -3.76 -17.98
N ALA A 133 -8.79 -3.95 -18.85
CA ALA A 133 -8.04 -2.82 -19.34
C ALA A 133 -8.91 -1.86 -20.18
N TYR A 134 -8.61 -0.57 -20.06
CA TYR A 134 -9.34 0.53 -20.69
C TYR A 134 -8.37 1.65 -21.07
N ASP A 135 -8.81 2.54 -21.95
CA ASP A 135 -8.03 3.72 -22.32
C ASP A 135 -8.32 4.82 -21.30
N HIS A 136 -7.31 5.19 -20.53
CA HIS A 136 -7.43 6.20 -19.50
C HIS A 136 -7.51 7.59 -20.13
N LYS A 137 -8.24 8.52 -19.48
CA LYS A 137 -8.36 9.92 -19.91
C LYS A 137 -7.02 10.65 -20.10
N GLY A 138 -5.95 10.14 -19.46
CA GLY A 138 -4.57 10.61 -19.61
C GLY A 138 -3.83 10.06 -20.84
N GLY A 139 -4.50 9.32 -21.73
CA GLY A 139 -3.92 8.84 -23.00
C GLY A 139 -3.07 7.58 -22.88
N PHE A 140 -3.20 6.81 -21.79
CA PHE A 140 -2.47 5.57 -21.57
C PHE A 140 -3.41 4.39 -21.29
N ARG A 141 -2.94 3.17 -21.50
CA ARG A 141 -3.67 1.94 -21.17
C ARG A 141 -3.63 1.73 -19.65
N ALA A 142 -4.79 1.50 -19.05
CA ALA A 142 -4.93 1.31 -17.60
C ALA A 142 -5.81 0.11 -17.26
N VAL A 143 -5.75 -0.35 -16.00
CA VAL A 143 -6.65 -1.36 -15.42
C VAL A 143 -6.89 -1.05 -13.94
N GLY A 144 -7.90 -1.66 -13.32
CA GLY A 144 -8.20 -1.45 -11.91
C GLY A 144 -8.64 -0.02 -11.65
N ALA A 145 -8.00 0.63 -10.68
CA ALA A 145 -8.23 2.03 -10.35
C ALA A 145 -7.05 2.89 -10.85
N GLY A 146 -7.02 3.16 -12.15
CA GLY A 146 -6.00 4.02 -12.76
C GLY A 146 -4.59 3.42 -12.89
N TYR A 147 -4.41 2.10 -12.67
CA TYR A 147 -3.09 1.46 -12.75
C TYR A 147 -2.53 1.52 -14.17
N ASN A 148 -1.58 2.42 -14.40
CA ASN A 148 -0.98 2.69 -15.70
C ASN A 148 -0.11 1.49 -16.17
N LEU A 149 -0.56 0.81 -17.22
CA LEU A 149 0.10 -0.37 -17.81
C LEU A 149 1.27 -0.01 -18.73
N ASP A 150 1.29 1.20 -19.28
CA ASP A 150 2.35 1.69 -20.16
C ASP A 150 3.59 2.19 -19.37
N TYR A 151 3.43 2.50 -18.08
CA TYR A 151 4.53 3.03 -17.27
C TYR A 151 5.55 1.95 -16.88
N LYS A 152 6.76 2.02 -17.45
CA LYS A 152 7.85 1.05 -17.18
C LYS A 152 7.36 -0.38 -17.36
N THR A 153 6.99 -0.73 -18.59
CA THR A 153 6.35 -2.00 -18.98
C THR A 153 6.96 -3.24 -18.31
N ASP A 154 8.29 -3.39 -18.27
CA ASP A 154 8.95 -4.54 -17.63
C ASP A 154 8.61 -4.64 -16.13
N LYS A 155 8.57 -3.49 -15.45
CA LYS A 155 8.16 -3.43 -14.05
C LYS A 155 6.70 -3.80 -13.89
N ARG A 156 5.81 -3.34 -14.78
CA ARG A 156 4.38 -3.66 -14.73
C ARG A 156 4.13 -5.14 -14.99
N ARG A 157 4.90 -5.73 -15.89
CA ARG A 157 4.91 -7.16 -16.15
C ARG A 157 5.26 -7.95 -14.89
N SER A 158 6.34 -7.57 -14.20
CA SER A 158 6.71 -8.19 -12.92
C SER A 158 5.64 -8.01 -11.85
N GLU A 159 5.11 -6.78 -11.67
CA GLU A 159 4.11 -6.48 -10.64
C GLU A 159 2.80 -7.25 -10.86
N LEU A 160 2.34 -7.42 -12.12
CA LEU A 160 1.18 -8.23 -12.45
C LEU A 160 1.46 -9.73 -12.24
N GLN A 161 2.64 -10.21 -12.64
CA GLN A 161 3.02 -11.61 -12.48
C GLN A 161 3.06 -12.03 -10.99
N GLU A 162 3.53 -11.15 -10.10
CA GLU A 162 3.54 -11.37 -8.65
C GLU A 162 2.15 -11.64 -8.07
N ILE A 163 1.09 -11.12 -8.70
CA ILE A 163 -0.30 -11.29 -8.27
C ILE A 163 -1.08 -12.26 -9.15
N GLY A 164 -0.35 -13.09 -9.91
CA GLY A 164 -0.90 -14.17 -10.74
C GLY A 164 -1.58 -13.71 -12.02
N LEU A 165 -1.27 -12.52 -12.51
CA LEU A 165 -1.79 -11.97 -13.75
C LEU A 165 -0.78 -12.05 -14.88
N ASP A 166 -1.28 -12.27 -16.10
CA ASP A 166 -0.49 -12.20 -17.33
C ASP A 166 -0.59 -10.78 -17.91
N TYR A 167 0.54 -10.10 -18.09
CA TYR A 167 0.56 -8.70 -18.53
C TYR A 167 -0.09 -8.52 -19.91
N ASP A 168 0.24 -9.35 -20.89
CA ASP A 168 -0.21 -9.15 -22.26
C ASP A 168 -1.72 -9.39 -22.37
N ARG A 169 -2.24 -10.42 -21.68
CA ARG A 169 -3.68 -10.69 -21.61
C ARG A 169 -4.44 -9.61 -20.85
N VAL A 170 -3.86 -9.03 -19.80
CA VAL A 170 -4.44 -7.88 -19.10
C VAL A 170 -4.46 -6.67 -20.03
N TYR A 171 -3.34 -6.34 -20.66
CA TYR A 171 -3.18 -5.19 -21.57
C TYR A 171 -4.21 -5.19 -22.71
N ASN A 172 -4.36 -6.35 -23.34
CA ASN A 172 -5.29 -6.58 -24.44
C ASN A 172 -6.77 -6.68 -23.98
N GLY A 173 -7.05 -6.65 -22.66
CA GLY A 173 -8.40 -6.74 -22.11
C GLY A 173 -9.01 -8.15 -22.17
N GLU A 174 -8.21 -9.16 -22.45
CA GLU A 174 -8.60 -10.58 -22.51
C GLU A 174 -8.76 -11.20 -21.12
N MET A 175 -8.09 -10.62 -20.11
CA MET A 175 -8.17 -11.04 -18.72
C MET A 175 -8.97 -10.02 -17.89
N LYS A 176 -9.89 -10.53 -17.07
CA LYS A 176 -10.62 -9.75 -16.08
C LYS A 176 -9.96 -9.95 -14.71
N LEU A 177 -9.65 -8.86 -14.02
CA LEU A 177 -9.15 -8.89 -12.64
C LEU A 177 -10.30 -9.17 -11.68
N ASP A 178 -9.97 -9.71 -10.50
CA ASP A 178 -10.88 -9.75 -9.36
C ASP A 178 -10.66 -8.57 -8.40
N ASP A 179 -11.50 -8.49 -7.37
CA ASP A 179 -11.45 -7.39 -6.41
C ASP A 179 -10.17 -7.36 -5.57
N LEU A 180 -9.58 -8.52 -5.28
CA LEU A 180 -8.36 -8.63 -4.50
C LEU A 180 -7.17 -8.12 -5.33
N GLN A 181 -7.11 -8.51 -6.61
CA GLN A 181 -6.09 -8.06 -7.55
C GLN A 181 -6.15 -6.55 -7.78
N ILE A 182 -7.33 -5.97 -7.97
CA ILE A 182 -7.48 -4.51 -8.10
C ILE A 182 -7.01 -3.81 -6.83
N SER A 183 -7.40 -4.32 -5.65
CA SER A 183 -7.03 -3.72 -4.38
C SER A 183 -5.51 -3.78 -4.12
N GLU A 184 -4.87 -4.89 -4.47
CA GLU A 184 -3.41 -5.06 -4.37
C GLU A 184 -2.66 -4.07 -5.28
N LEU A 185 -3.11 -3.89 -6.53
CA LEU A 185 -2.55 -2.87 -7.43
C LEU A 185 -2.73 -1.45 -6.90
N LEU A 186 -3.91 -1.14 -6.35
CA LEU A 186 -4.21 0.17 -5.79
C LEU A 186 -3.36 0.48 -4.55
N VAL A 187 -3.15 -0.51 -3.65
CA VAL A 187 -2.24 -0.38 -2.51
C VAL A 187 -0.80 -0.11 -2.97
N ARG A 188 -0.34 -0.76 -4.04
CA ARG A 188 1.00 -0.53 -4.60
C ARG A 188 1.16 0.88 -5.16
N ASP A 189 0.16 1.38 -5.88
CA ASP A 189 0.18 2.74 -6.41
C ASP A 189 0.03 3.80 -5.30
N ALA A 190 -0.80 3.56 -4.29
CA ALA A 190 -0.92 4.42 -3.11
C ALA A 190 0.44 4.58 -2.38
N LYS A 191 1.12 3.47 -2.09
CA LYS A 191 2.47 3.49 -1.49
C LYS A 191 3.49 4.22 -2.37
N ARG A 192 3.39 4.08 -3.69
CA ARG A 192 4.27 4.76 -4.64
C ARG A 192 4.01 6.26 -4.66
N ALA A 193 2.74 6.66 -4.63
CA ALA A 193 2.31 8.04 -4.60
C ALA A 193 2.77 8.73 -3.31
N LEU A 194 2.53 8.14 -2.13
CA LEU A 194 3.03 8.64 -0.84
C LEU A 194 4.55 8.84 -0.85
N ARG A 195 5.31 7.81 -1.24
CA ARG A 195 6.78 7.90 -1.29
C ARG A 195 7.25 9.03 -2.20
N ARG A 196 6.58 9.26 -3.33
CA ARG A 196 6.93 10.34 -4.25
C ARG A 196 6.55 11.71 -3.69
N ALA A 197 5.38 11.83 -3.07
CA ALA A 197 4.98 13.04 -2.37
C ALA A 197 6.01 13.41 -1.27
N GLY A 198 6.47 12.42 -0.50
CA GLY A 198 7.46 12.63 0.57
C GLY A 198 8.84 13.05 0.07
N LYS A 199 9.17 12.85 -1.22
CA LYS A 199 10.38 13.43 -1.82
C LYS A 199 10.27 14.94 -2.05
N ASN A 200 9.05 15.48 -2.10
CA ASN A 200 8.78 16.88 -2.39
C ASN A 200 8.31 17.67 -1.16
N LEU A 201 7.76 16.98 -0.15
CA LEU A 201 7.30 17.56 1.10
C LEU A 201 7.94 16.78 2.26
N GLU A 202 9.05 17.28 2.80
CA GLU A 202 9.80 16.59 3.87
C GLU A 202 8.96 16.40 5.14
N SER A 203 8.04 17.33 5.41
CA SER A 203 7.09 17.30 6.53
C SER A 203 5.86 16.41 6.29
N LEU A 204 5.80 15.64 5.18
CA LEU A 204 4.62 14.83 4.84
C LEU A 204 4.19 13.91 5.99
N ASN A 205 5.16 13.29 6.68
CA ASN A 205 4.91 12.35 7.77
C ASN A 205 4.39 13.03 9.06
N GLU A 206 4.48 14.35 9.15
CA GLU A 206 3.93 15.15 10.25
C GLU A 206 2.44 15.50 10.02
N LEU A 207 1.96 15.31 8.80
CA LEU A 207 0.56 15.53 8.44
C LEU A 207 -0.32 14.34 8.83
N CYS A 208 -1.59 14.63 9.10
CA CYS A 208 -2.64 13.64 9.22
C CYS A 208 -2.89 12.92 7.89
N CYS A 209 -3.45 11.70 7.95
CA CYS A 209 -3.60 10.86 6.76
C CYS A 209 -4.49 11.46 5.66
N ALA A 210 -5.45 12.33 6.00
CA ALA A 210 -6.23 13.08 5.01
C ALA A 210 -5.33 13.93 4.11
N LEU A 211 -4.47 14.76 4.70
CA LEU A 211 -3.60 15.64 3.91
C LEU A 211 -2.50 14.84 3.21
N GLN A 212 -1.98 13.79 3.82
CA GLN A 212 -1.06 12.88 3.11
C GLN A 212 -1.73 12.25 1.88
N ALA A 213 -3.02 11.90 1.97
CA ALA A 213 -3.79 11.39 0.84
C ALA A 213 -3.95 12.43 -0.26
N VAL A 214 -4.18 13.71 0.07
CA VAL A 214 -4.24 14.80 -0.93
C VAL A 214 -2.93 14.90 -1.73
N PHE A 215 -1.78 14.97 -1.06
CA PHE A 215 -0.49 15.04 -1.77
C PHE A 215 -0.22 13.78 -2.58
N ALA A 216 -0.62 12.60 -2.10
CA ALA A 216 -0.52 11.36 -2.85
C ALA A 216 -1.45 11.36 -4.09
N ASP A 217 -2.68 11.85 -4.00
CA ASP A 217 -3.60 11.94 -5.15
C ASP A 217 -3.06 12.89 -6.23
N ILE A 218 -2.60 14.08 -5.82
CA ILE A 218 -1.93 15.01 -6.74
C ILE A 218 -0.72 14.30 -7.39
N GLN A 219 0.12 13.65 -6.60
CA GLN A 219 1.31 12.95 -7.09
C GLN A 219 0.98 11.74 -8.00
N HIS A 220 -0.16 11.07 -7.78
CA HIS A 220 -0.66 9.99 -8.61
C HIS A 220 -1.06 10.50 -9.99
N THR A 221 -1.78 11.64 -10.04
CA THR A 221 -2.29 12.21 -11.29
C THR A 221 -1.22 12.82 -12.19
N VAL A 222 -0.16 13.38 -11.63
CA VAL A 222 0.97 13.94 -12.41
C VAL A 222 1.89 12.86 -13.00
N GLY A 223 1.71 11.61 -12.55
CA GLY A 223 2.26 10.43 -13.22
C GLY A 223 3.68 10.05 -12.81
N SER A 224 4.59 9.99 -13.78
CA SER A 224 5.87 9.27 -13.67
C SER A 224 7.00 10.07 -13.03
N THR A 225 6.85 11.39 -12.93
CA THR A 225 7.86 12.27 -12.36
C THR A 225 7.96 12.03 -10.86
N ASP A 226 9.20 11.96 -10.35
CA ASP A 226 9.44 11.93 -8.91
C ASP A 226 9.20 13.29 -8.25
N ASN A 227 9.03 14.34 -9.06
CA ASN A 227 8.75 15.70 -8.62
C ASN A 227 7.30 16.07 -8.92
N PHE A 228 6.71 16.90 -8.06
CA PHE A 228 5.53 17.67 -8.47
C PHE A 228 5.87 18.52 -9.70
N PRO A 229 4.92 18.71 -10.64
CA PRO A 229 5.11 19.68 -11.71
C PRO A 229 5.36 21.04 -11.07
N ARG A 230 6.58 21.56 -11.25
CA ARG A 230 7.17 22.67 -10.46
C ARG A 230 6.61 24.06 -10.75
N ASP A 231 5.41 24.15 -11.31
CA ASP A 231 4.92 25.47 -11.71
C ASP A 231 4.17 26.19 -10.57
N ASP A 232 3.46 25.51 -9.66
CA ASP A 232 2.61 26.23 -8.69
C ASP A 232 2.44 25.60 -7.28
N LEU A 233 3.07 24.45 -6.96
CA LEU A 233 2.83 23.76 -5.67
C LEU A 233 3.74 24.20 -4.52
N ASP A 234 4.77 25.00 -4.78
CA ASP A 234 5.75 25.43 -3.76
C ASP A 234 5.07 26.21 -2.61
N GLN A 235 4.12 27.09 -2.94
CA GLN A 235 3.36 27.84 -1.95
C GLN A 235 2.44 26.92 -1.14
N VAL A 236 1.80 25.94 -1.79
CA VAL A 236 0.97 24.94 -1.10
C VAL A 236 1.81 24.14 -0.10
N ILE A 237 2.99 23.67 -0.51
CA ILE A 237 3.96 22.94 0.32
C ILE A 237 4.44 23.80 1.48
N GLN A 238 4.82 25.06 1.22
CA GLN A 238 5.28 25.99 2.24
C GLN A 238 4.20 26.23 3.30
N LYS A 239 2.97 26.55 2.87
CA LYS A 239 1.83 26.82 3.76
C LYS A 239 1.40 25.60 4.55
N THR A 240 1.39 24.44 3.92
CA THR A 240 1.12 23.16 4.58
C THR A 240 2.15 22.86 5.65
N SER A 241 3.44 23.09 5.37
CA SER A 241 4.53 22.85 6.33
C SER A 241 4.44 23.79 7.54
N SER A 242 3.91 24.99 7.36
CA SER A 242 3.61 25.91 8.47
C SER A 242 2.25 25.66 9.15
N GLN A 243 1.58 24.54 8.84
CA GLN A 243 0.23 24.20 9.30
C GLN A 243 -0.85 25.26 8.99
N ASP A 244 -0.60 26.11 8.00
CA ASP A 244 -1.53 27.13 7.50
C ASP A 244 -2.41 26.51 6.40
N PHE A 245 -3.21 25.51 6.79
CA PHE A 245 -3.96 24.67 5.84
C PHE A 245 -5.00 25.45 5.04
N LYS A 246 -5.59 26.49 5.64
CA LYS A 246 -6.53 27.37 4.94
C LYS A 246 -5.85 28.12 3.81
N SER A 247 -4.70 28.77 4.07
CA SER A 247 -3.96 29.44 3.00
C SER A 247 -3.39 28.43 2.00
N ALA A 248 -3.02 27.23 2.44
CA ALA A 248 -2.60 26.17 1.53
C ALA A 248 -3.73 25.76 0.56
N ALA A 249 -5.00 25.73 1.03
CA ALA A 249 -6.17 25.52 0.18
C ALA A 249 -6.30 26.63 -0.87
N ASP A 250 -6.22 27.90 -0.45
CA ASP A 250 -6.31 29.06 -1.35
C ASP A 250 -5.22 29.03 -2.43
N GLU A 251 -4.00 28.61 -2.07
CA GLU A 251 -2.90 28.45 -3.03
C GLU A 251 -3.10 27.23 -3.94
N LEU A 252 -3.64 26.11 -3.42
CA LEU A 252 -3.95 24.92 -4.22
C LEU A 252 -5.01 25.23 -5.29
N GLU A 253 -6.05 25.98 -4.93
CA GLU A 253 -7.12 26.38 -5.85
C GLU A 253 -6.58 27.17 -7.06
N ARG A 254 -5.50 27.95 -6.86
CA ARG A 254 -4.88 28.78 -7.89
C ARG A 254 -3.95 28.03 -8.83
N THR A 255 -3.58 26.79 -8.50
CA THR A 255 -2.65 26.00 -9.31
C THR A 255 -3.23 25.69 -10.69
N LYS A 256 -2.36 25.54 -11.69
CA LYS A 256 -2.75 25.00 -13.01
C LYS A 256 -3.37 23.61 -12.88
N TRP A 257 -2.89 22.78 -11.94
CA TRP A 257 -3.45 21.46 -11.68
C TRP A 257 -4.93 21.57 -11.30
N CYS A 258 -5.29 22.45 -10.38
CA CYS A 258 -6.69 22.66 -10.00
C CYS A 258 -7.53 23.26 -11.13
N SER A 259 -6.93 24.14 -11.92
CA SER A 259 -7.57 24.79 -13.07
C SER A 259 -7.81 23.85 -14.26
N ASP A 260 -7.10 22.72 -14.33
CA ASP A 260 -7.30 21.72 -15.38
C ASP A 260 -8.67 21.04 -15.22
N ARG A 261 -9.44 21.03 -16.32
CA ARG A 261 -10.76 20.42 -16.40
C ARG A 261 -10.75 18.94 -15.96
N VAL A 262 -9.66 18.21 -16.20
CA VAL A 262 -9.52 16.79 -15.87
C VAL A 262 -9.38 16.54 -14.37
N HIS A 263 -8.91 17.55 -13.62
CA HIS A 263 -8.60 17.47 -12.19
C HIS A 263 -9.57 18.27 -11.33
N LYS A 264 -10.41 19.14 -11.91
CA LYS A 264 -11.32 20.02 -11.19
C LYS A 264 -12.08 19.36 -10.02
N ASN A 265 -12.75 18.22 -10.25
CA ASN A 265 -13.49 17.55 -9.18
C ASN A 265 -12.57 17.07 -8.05
N ARG A 266 -11.39 16.54 -8.39
CA ARG A 266 -10.40 16.12 -7.39
C ARG A 266 -9.89 17.30 -6.59
N CYS A 267 -9.69 18.43 -7.26
CA CYS A 267 -9.28 19.64 -6.59
C CYS A 267 -10.34 20.08 -5.58
N GLU A 268 -11.63 20.11 -5.96
CA GLU A 268 -12.73 20.46 -5.06
C GLU A 268 -12.75 19.53 -3.82
N ASP A 269 -12.63 18.21 -4.01
CA ASP A 269 -12.59 17.22 -2.92
C ASP A 269 -11.34 17.38 -2.03
N ASN A 270 -10.16 17.65 -2.63
CA ASN A 270 -8.91 17.86 -1.91
C ASN A 270 -8.91 19.19 -1.13
N LEU A 271 -9.53 20.25 -1.65
CA LEU A 271 -9.71 21.51 -0.94
C LEU A 271 -10.57 21.33 0.30
N GLU A 272 -11.60 20.48 0.27
CA GLU A 272 -12.39 20.15 1.46
C GLU A 272 -11.56 19.45 2.55
N LEU A 273 -10.57 18.64 2.17
CA LEU A 273 -9.64 18.02 3.11
C LEU A 273 -8.68 19.07 3.74
N PHE A 274 -8.23 20.05 2.95
CA PHE A 274 -7.45 21.19 3.47
C PHE A 274 -8.27 22.09 4.41
N ASP A 275 -9.52 22.41 4.05
CA ASP A 275 -10.45 23.20 4.88
C ASP A 275 -10.68 22.55 6.26
N ARG A 276 -10.71 21.21 6.32
CA ARG A 276 -10.79 20.45 7.57
C ARG A 276 -9.48 20.47 8.37
N GLY A 277 -8.34 20.53 7.68
CA GLY A 277 -7.01 20.49 8.29
C GLY A 277 -6.73 19.19 9.06
N CYS A 278 -5.71 19.23 9.91
CA CYS A 278 -5.41 18.11 10.81
C CYS A 278 -6.01 18.33 12.21
N PRO A 279 -6.54 17.27 12.85
CA PRO A 279 -7.11 17.37 14.19
C PRO A 279 -6.04 17.77 15.23
N ALA A 280 -6.44 18.61 16.18
CA ALA A 280 -5.54 19.21 17.18
C ALA A 280 -4.81 18.21 18.09
N SER A 281 -5.28 16.97 18.18
CA SER A 281 -4.66 15.91 18.99
C SER A 281 -3.45 15.25 18.33
N GLY A 282 -3.02 15.69 17.13
CA GLY A 282 -1.98 15.00 16.37
C GLY A 282 -2.33 13.52 16.11
N GLY A 283 -3.61 13.19 16.23
CA GLY A 283 -4.12 11.84 16.16
C GLY A 283 -3.86 11.29 14.78
N ARG A 284 -2.91 10.36 14.69
CA ARG A 284 -2.78 9.39 13.59
C ARG A 284 -3.96 8.39 13.63
N GLU A 285 -5.15 8.85 13.99
CA GLU A 285 -6.35 8.03 14.05
C GLU A 285 -6.86 7.88 12.62
N GLY A 286 -6.79 6.63 12.16
CA GLY A 286 -7.03 6.25 10.78
C GLY A 286 -8.50 6.19 10.39
N CYS A 287 -8.67 6.35 9.07
CA CYS A 287 -9.84 6.14 8.21
C CYS A 287 -11.11 6.95 8.51
N PHE A 288 -11.58 7.64 7.46
CA PHE A 288 -12.73 8.55 7.43
C PHE A 288 -14.05 7.82 7.15
#